data_AF-A0A2V5P6A0-F1
#
_entry.id   AF-A0A2V5P6A0-F1
#
_cell.length_a   1.000
_cell.length_b   1.000
_cell.length_c   1.000
_cell.angle_alpha   90.00
_cell.angle_beta   90.00
_cell.angle_gamma   90.00
#
_symmetry.space_group_name_H-M   'P 1'
#
loop_
_entity.id
_entity.type
_entity.pdbx_description
1 polymer ?
#
loop_
_entity_poly.entity_id
_entity_poly.type
_entity_poly.pdbx_seq_one_letter_code
_entity_poly.pdbx_strand_id
1 'polypeptide(L)'
;MSESMTSDPVSLLTDLLRQVSRSFYTTLRILPGAVRRQIGLAYLLARAADTIADTQLVSLDQRVSALGRLRERISGLHQMPLELGKLAQHQGSPAERVLLERIEEALSILDDLSRHDQQLLRQVLQTITGGQELDLTRFARASADHVVALATEAELDDYTYRVAGCVGEFWTKMCRAHLFPGATLDDQRLLADSVRFGKGLQLVNILRDLPQDLRQGRCYLPADKLSASGLNPASLLGPATERGFRQVYDGYLALARAHLAAGWDYTNGLPRSCARVRLACAWPILIGVRTLARLETQTVLDAGLRIKISRAEVRSLVVRSVLYYPWPGRWRDLFAEAEARRKDLR
;
A
#
# COMPACT_ATOMS: atom_id res chain seq x y z
N MET A 1 17.51 40.27 -5.84
CA MET A 1 16.13 40.13 -5.33
C MET A 1 15.72 38.70 -5.63
N SER A 2 15.73 37.85 -4.61
CA SER A 2 15.34 36.45 -4.71
C SER A 2 13.82 36.40 -4.80
N GLU A 3 13.27 36.10 -5.97
CA GLU A 3 11.85 35.77 -6.11
C GLU A 3 11.57 34.56 -5.22
N SER A 4 10.87 34.76 -4.11
CA SER A 4 10.28 33.64 -3.39
C SER A 4 9.22 33.04 -4.30
N MET A 5 9.56 31.94 -4.97
CA MET A 5 8.58 31.04 -5.55
C MET A 5 7.68 30.57 -4.41
N THR A 6 6.54 31.23 -4.23
CA THR A 6 5.43 30.74 -3.44
C THR A 6 4.97 29.46 -4.11
N SER A 7 5.44 28.32 -3.59
CA SER A 7 5.14 27.00 -4.13
C SER A 7 3.64 26.72 -3.93
N ASP A 8 2.92 26.58 -5.04
CA ASP A 8 1.49 26.28 -5.02
C ASP A 8 1.24 24.95 -4.28
N PRO A 9 0.47 24.92 -3.17
CA PRO A 9 0.07 23.69 -2.47
C PRO A 9 -0.59 22.66 -3.39
N VAL A 10 -1.20 23.12 -4.49
CA VAL A 10 -1.79 22.25 -5.52
C VAL A 10 -0.72 21.38 -6.19
N SER A 11 0.49 21.89 -6.42
CA SER A 11 1.60 21.14 -7.03
C SER A 11 2.05 19.95 -6.17
N LEU A 12 1.95 20.07 -4.84
CA LEU A 12 2.35 19.01 -3.90
C LEU A 12 1.41 17.78 -3.99
N LEU A 13 0.11 18.00 -3.97
CA LEU A 13 -0.89 16.91 -4.03
C LEU A 13 -1.20 16.44 -5.46
N THR A 14 -0.61 17.07 -6.48
CA THR A 14 -0.79 16.68 -7.88
C THR A 14 0.50 16.19 -8.52
N ASP A 15 1.45 17.08 -8.79
CA ASP A 15 2.69 16.77 -9.51
C ASP A 15 3.64 15.92 -8.70
N LEU A 16 3.91 16.32 -7.46
CA LEU A 16 4.81 15.58 -6.58
C LEU A 16 4.25 14.18 -6.28
N LEU A 17 2.95 14.10 -5.95
CA LEU A 17 2.27 12.83 -5.70
C LEU A 17 2.36 11.88 -6.92
N ARG A 18 2.18 12.42 -8.14
CA ARG A 18 2.33 11.65 -9.38
C ARG A 18 3.75 11.13 -9.57
N GLN A 19 4.76 11.93 -9.19
CA GLN A 19 6.17 11.56 -9.33
C GLN A 19 6.59 10.49 -8.34
N VAL A 20 6.14 10.56 -7.08
CA VAL A 20 6.45 9.54 -6.06
C VAL A 20 5.63 8.26 -6.25
N SER A 21 4.45 8.32 -6.90
CA SER A 21 3.66 7.11 -7.17
C SER A 21 2.70 7.23 -8.35
N ARG A 22 3.14 6.73 -9.52
CA ARG A 22 2.32 6.75 -10.75
C ARG A 22 1.07 5.86 -10.66
N SER A 23 1.19 4.69 -10.04
CA SER A 23 0.10 3.71 -9.93
C SER A 23 -0.99 4.25 -9.01
N PHE A 24 -0.64 4.69 -7.80
CA PHE A 24 -1.62 5.23 -6.86
C PHE A 24 -2.23 6.55 -7.36
N TYR A 25 -1.43 7.42 -7.98
CA TYR A 25 -1.94 8.68 -8.56
C TYR A 25 -3.05 8.47 -9.59
N THR A 26 -2.96 7.40 -10.39
CA THR A 26 -3.99 7.07 -11.38
C THR A 26 -5.35 6.83 -10.72
N THR A 27 -5.36 6.08 -9.61
CA THR A 27 -6.53 5.84 -8.76
C THR A 27 -7.00 7.13 -8.07
N LEU A 28 -6.08 7.90 -7.50
CA LEU A 28 -6.40 9.14 -6.80
C LEU A 28 -7.09 10.16 -7.73
N ARG A 29 -6.61 10.29 -8.97
CA ARG A 29 -7.14 11.25 -9.95
C ARG A 29 -8.63 11.05 -10.24
N ILE A 30 -9.10 9.80 -10.20
CA ILE A 30 -10.51 9.51 -10.44
C ILE A 30 -11.38 9.69 -9.20
N LEU A 31 -10.85 9.87 -7.99
CA LEU A 31 -11.70 10.12 -6.83
C LEU A 31 -12.48 11.42 -6.92
N PRO A 32 -13.66 11.55 -6.29
CA PRO A 32 -14.35 12.83 -6.13
C PRO A 32 -13.50 13.87 -5.39
N GLY A 33 -13.65 15.15 -5.75
CA GLY A 33 -12.86 16.25 -5.17
C GLY A 33 -12.98 16.35 -3.64
N ALA A 34 -14.15 16.02 -3.09
CA ALA A 34 -14.46 16.09 -1.66
C ALA A 34 -13.57 15.22 -0.77
N VAL A 35 -12.96 14.15 -1.30
CA VAL A 35 -12.08 13.23 -0.56
C VAL A 35 -10.66 13.17 -1.11
N ARG A 36 -10.43 13.71 -2.32
CA ARG A 36 -9.14 13.56 -3.02
C ARG A 36 -8.00 14.24 -2.27
N ARG A 37 -8.25 15.42 -1.68
CA ARG A 37 -7.24 16.18 -0.94
C ARG A 37 -6.78 15.40 0.29
N GLN A 38 -7.72 14.88 1.08
CA GLN A 38 -7.49 14.14 2.31
C GLN A 38 -6.74 12.83 2.06
N ILE A 39 -7.21 12.04 1.09
CA ILE A 39 -6.58 10.77 0.73
C ILE A 39 -5.20 10.98 0.11
N GLY A 40 -5.06 11.99 -0.75
CA GLY A 40 -3.77 12.36 -1.35
C GLY A 40 -2.76 12.77 -0.29
N LEU A 41 -3.18 13.56 0.69
CA LEU A 41 -2.33 14.00 1.80
C LEU A 41 -1.90 12.84 2.69
N ALA A 42 -2.83 11.97 3.10
CA ALA A 42 -2.52 10.79 3.90
C ALA A 42 -1.49 9.89 3.18
N TYR A 43 -1.66 9.69 1.87
CA TYR A 43 -0.70 8.94 1.07
C TYR A 43 0.68 9.60 1.06
N LEU A 44 0.73 10.91 0.85
CA LEU A 44 1.99 11.64 0.73
C LEU A 44 2.78 11.63 2.05
N LEU A 45 2.11 11.83 3.19
CA LEU A 45 2.72 11.75 4.52
C LEU A 45 3.18 10.32 4.86
N ALA A 46 2.38 9.30 4.53
CA ALA A 46 2.79 7.90 4.67
C ALA A 46 4.01 7.58 3.80
N ARG A 47 4.06 8.11 2.56
CA ARG A 47 5.20 7.95 1.65
C ARG A 47 6.45 8.64 2.18
N ALA A 48 6.33 9.82 2.80
CA ALA A 48 7.46 10.49 3.42
C ALA A 48 8.04 9.66 4.57
N ALA A 49 7.17 9.03 5.37
CA ALA A 49 7.61 8.12 6.43
C ALA A 49 8.32 6.87 5.88
N ASP A 50 7.82 6.26 4.80
CA ASP A 50 8.52 5.18 4.07
C ASP A 50 9.91 5.66 3.59
N THR A 51 9.98 6.85 2.97
CA THR A 51 11.23 7.40 2.47
C THR A 51 12.26 7.58 3.60
N ILE A 52 11.85 8.06 4.78
CA ILE A 52 12.73 8.14 5.97
C ILE A 52 13.21 6.73 6.35
N ALA A 53 12.31 5.75 6.42
CA ALA A 53 12.63 4.38 6.80
C ALA A 53 13.62 3.71 5.81
N ASP A 54 13.43 3.92 4.51
CA ASP A 54 14.20 3.27 3.44
C ASP A 54 15.57 3.93 3.17
N THR A 55 15.93 5.00 3.88
CA THR A 55 17.21 5.73 3.66
C THR A 55 18.43 4.97 4.22
N GLN A 56 18.89 3.93 3.53
CA GLN A 56 19.95 3.03 4.02
C GLN A 56 21.31 3.71 4.28
N LEU A 57 21.60 4.85 3.63
CA LEU A 57 22.83 5.62 3.85
C LEU A 57 22.87 6.35 5.21
N VAL A 58 21.75 6.38 5.93
CA VAL A 58 21.60 7.04 7.24
C VAL A 58 21.44 5.98 8.33
N SER A 59 22.03 6.20 9.50
CA SER A 59 22.03 5.21 10.58
C SER A 59 20.61 4.87 11.03
N LEU A 60 20.43 3.66 11.57
CA LEU A 60 19.13 3.22 12.09
C LEU A 60 18.59 4.20 13.15
N ASP A 61 19.42 4.61 14.10
CA ASP A 61 19.02 5.54 15.17
C ASP A 61 18.54 6.89 14.63
N GLN A 62 19.22 7.41 13.59
CA GLN A 62 18.82 8.65 12.94
C GLN A 62 17.48 8.50 12.20
N ARG A 63 17.24 7.36 11.55
CA ARG A 63 15.96 7.07 10.88
C ARG A 63 14.82 6.91 11.88
N VAL A 64 15.03 6.15 12.96
CA VAL A 64 14.04 5.96 14.04
C VAL A 64 13.72 7.32 14.70
N SER A 65 14.73 8.12 15.03
CA SER A 65 14.53 9.45 15.59
C SER A 65 13.75 10.38 14.67
N ALA A 66 14.08 10.41 13.37
CA ALA A 66 13.37 11.24 12.40
C ALA A 66 11.92 10.79 12.20
N LEU A 67 11.67 9.48 12.16
CA LEU A 67 10.32 8.92 12.09
C LEU A 67 9.51 9.28 13.35
N GLY A 68 10.11 9.16 14.54
CA GLY A 68 9.51 9.58 15.81
C GLY A 68 9.09 11.06 15.79
N ARG A 69 9.98 11.95 15.36
CA ARG A 69 9.67 13.39 15.21
C ARG A 69 8.54 13.66 14.21
N LEU A 70 8.53 12.96 13.07
CA LEU A 70 7.44 13.07 12.10
C LEU A 70 6.10 12.63 12.71
N ARG A 71 6.09 11.57 13.51
CA ARG A 71 4.90 11.07 14.21
C ARG A 71 4.36 12.07 15.22
N GLU A 72 5.23 12.66 16.02
CA GLU A 72 4.89 13.72 16.98
C GLU A 72 4.34 14.97 16.30
N ARG A 73 4.90 15.32 15.14
CA ARG A 73 4.43 16.45 14.33
C ARG A 73 3.06 16.17 13.71
N ILE A 74 2.83 14.97 13.17
CA ILE A 74 1.52 14.54 12.65
C ILE A 74 0.47 14.53 13.77
N SER A 75 0.80 14.00 14.96
CA SER A 75 -0.14 13.93 16.08
C SER A 75 -0.50 15.29 16.66
N GLY A 76 0.29 16.32 16.37
CA GLY A 76 0.15 17.66 16.94
C GLY A 76 0.73 17.79 18.35
N LEU A 77 1.46 16.78 18.83
CA LEU A 77 2.17 16.81 20.12
C LEU A 77 3.39 17.74 20.07
N HIS A 78 3.97 17.93 18.89
CA HIS A 78 5.11 18.81 18.68
C HIS A 78 4.85 19.75 17.51
N GLN A 79 5.25 21.02 17.65
CA GLN A 79 5.00 22.07 16.65
C GLN A 79 6.30 22.59 15.99
N MET A 80 7.48 22.18 16.47
CA MET A 80 8.70 22.64 15.80
C MET A 80 8.80 22.03 14.40
N PRO A 81 9.24 22.81 13.41
CA PRO A 81 9.50 22.32 12.06
C PRO A 81 10.46 21.14 12.04
N LEU A 82 10.21 20.19 11.15
CA LEU A 82 11.06 19.05 10.89
C LEU A 82 12.23 19.45 9.99
N GLU A 83 13.44 19.19 10.46
CA GLU A 83 14.66 19.37 9.66
C GLU A 83 15.08 18.04 9.04
N LEU A 84 14.49 17.70 7.89
CA LEU A 84 14.80 16.46 7.15
C LEU A 84 15.85 16.65 6.05
N GLY A 85 16.45 17.84 5.91
CA GLY A 85 17.37 18.17 4.82
C GLY A 85 18.55 17.20 4.67
N LYS A 86 19.12 16.71 5.79
CA LYS A 86 20.18 15.69 5.78
C LYS A 86 19.68 14.35 5.21
N LEU A 87 18.48 13.91 5.58
CA LEU A 87 17.86 12.70 5.03
C LEU A 87 17.51 12.88 3.54
N ALA A 88 17.04 14.06 3.17
CA ALA A 88 16.68 14.40 1.79
C ALA A 88 17.86 14.31 0.82
N GLN A 89 19.07 14.68 1.27
CA GLN A 89 20.30 14.59 0.48
C GLN A 89 20.72 13.16 0.13
N HIS A 90 20.25 12.17 0.89
CA HIS A 90 20.62 10.76 0.71
C HIS A 90 19.57 9.96 -0.06
N GLN A 91 18.59 10.62 -0.69
CA GLN A 91 17.58 9.97 -1.51
C GLN A 91 18.07 9.73 -2.93
N GLY A 92 17.88 8.50 -3.43
CA GLY A 92 18.16 8.16 -4.83
C GLY A 92 17.14 8.74 -5.82
N SER A 93 15.94 9.09 -5.35
CA SER A 93 14.86 9.66 -6.16
C SER A 93 14.74 11.18 -5.95
N PRO A 94 14.85 12.01 -7.01
CA PRO A 94 14.64 13.46 -6.90
C PRO A 94 13.28 13.83 -6.32
N ALA A 95 12.24 13.07 -6.64
CA ALA A 95 10.89 13.33 -6.13
C ALA A 95 10.77 13.03 -4.63
N GLU A 96 11.44 11.99 -4.13
CA GLU A 96 11.43 11.67 -2.70
C GLU A 96 12.27 12.66 -1.89
N ARG A 97 13.36 13.17 -2.46
CA ARG A 97 14.08 14.30 -1.91
C ARG A 97 13.18 15.53 -1.74
N VAL A 98 12.50 15.95 -2.81
CA VAL A 98 11.58 17.10 -2.77
C VAL A 98 10.45 16.87 -1.77
N LEU A 99 9.96 15.64 -1.64
CA LEU A 99 8.97 15.27 -0.64
C LEU A 99 9.47 15.54 0.79
N LEU A 100 10.68 15.12 1.13
CA LEU A 100 11.24 15.38 2.46
C LEU A 100 11.54 16.87 2.68
N GLU A 101 11.99 17.60 1.65
CA GLU A 101 12.24 19.05 1.72
C GLU A 101 10.94 19.86 1.92
N ARG A 102 9.82 19.39 1.35
CA ARG A 102 8.50 20.06 1.41
C ARG A 102 7.53 19.44 2.42
N ILE A 103 8.04 18.67 3.39
CA ILE A 103 7.18 17.95 4.35
C ILE A 103 6.32 18.89 5.21
N GLU A 104 6.84 20.06 5.60
CA GLU A 104 6.11 21.05 6.39
C GLU A 104 4.93 21.65 5.62
N GLU A 105 5.02 21.77 4.30
CA GLU A 105 3.86 22.19 3.48
C GLU A 105 2.74 21.14 3.54
N ALA A 106 3.09 19.85 3.51
CA ALA A 106 2.10 18.77 3.68
C ALA A 106 1.46 18.81 5.08
N LEU A 107 2.26 19.04 6.12
CA LEU A 107 1.78 19.15 7.50
C LEU A 107 0.89 20.38 7.72
N SER A 108 1.22 21.51 7.09
CA SER A 108 0.35 22.70 7.08
C SER A 108 -1.01 22.41 6.44
N ILE A 109 -1.03 21.68 5.32
CA ILE A 109 -2.29 21.23 4.70
C ILE A 109 -3.12 20.36 5.65
N LEU A 110 -2.47 19.51 6.48
CA LEU A 110 -3.15 18.69 7.49
C LEU A 110 -3.80 19.58 8.56
N ASP A 111 -3.06 20.59 9.04
CA ASP A 111 -3.52 21.53 10.06
C ASP A 111 -4.72 22.38 9.56
N ASP A 112 -4.82 22.62 8.25
CA ASP A 112 -5.93 23.32 7.59
C ASP A 112 -7.21 22.49 7.37
N LEU A 113 -7.17 21.16 7.58
CA LEU A 113 -8.36 20.32 7.39
C LEU A 113 -9.40 20.52 8.49
N SER A 114 -10.64 20.07 8.27
CA SER A 114 -11.65 20.03 9.32
C SER A 114 -11.19 19.19 10.51
N ARG A 115 -11.65 19.49 11.73
CA ARG A 115 -11.28 18.71 12.94
C ARG A 115 -11.57 17.22 12.79
N HIS A 116 -12.68 16.87 12.14
CA HIS A 116 -13.04 15.49 11.86
C HIS A 116 -12.03 14.81 10.91
N ASP A 117 -11.69 15.47 9.80
CA ASP A 117 -10.73 14.93 8.84
C ASP A 117 -9.33 14.82 9.47
N GLN A 118 -8.90 15.83 10.24
CA GLN A 118 -7.65 15.77 11.00
C GLN A 118 -7.57 14.53 11.88
N GLN A 119 -8.65 14.21 12.62
CA GLN A 119 -8.69 13.03 13.49
C GLN A 119 -8.51 11.74 12.68
N LEU A 120 -9.22 11.60 11.55
CA LEU A 120 -9.11 10.42 10.69
C LEU A 120 -7.69 10.29 10.08
N LEU A 121 -7.10 11.38 9.60
CA LEU A 121 -5.75 11.38 9.04
C LEU A 121 -4.71 11.06 10.12
N ARG A 122 -4.81 11.67 11.30
CA ARG A 122 -3.89 11.41 12.42
C ARG A 122 -3.96 9.95 12.85
N GLN A 123 -5.16 9.37 12.97
CA GLN A 123 -5.33 7.98 13.36
C GLN A 123 -4.68 7.01 12.37
N VAL A 124 -4.94 7.19 11.07
CA VAL A 124 -4.38 6.30 10.04
C VAL A 124 -2.85 6.45 9.95
N LEU A 125 -2.35 7.69 10.00
CA LEU A 125 -0.91 7.94 9.93
C LEU A 125 -0.17 7.45 11.17
N GLN A 126 -0.72 7.59 12.36
CA GLN A 126 -0.16 7.01 13.59
C GLN A 126 -0.05 5.48 13.50
N THR A 127 -1.06 4.84 12.90
CA THR A 127 -1.08 3.38 12.72
C THR A 127 -0.02 2.93 11.71
N ILE A 128 0.04 3.57 10.53
CA ILE A 128 1.03 3.29 9.48
C ILE A 128 2.45 3.50 9.99
N THR A 129 2.72 4.67 10.55
CA THR A 129 4.05 5.04 11.03
C THR A 129 4.52 4.19 12.21
N GLY A 130 3.60 3.77 13.08
CA GLY A 130 3.91 2.77 14.10
C GLY A 130 4.27 1.41 13.50
N GLY A 131 3.60 0.99 12.42
CA GLY A 131 3.98 -0.21 11.67
C GLY A 131 5.35 -0.10 11.03
N GLN A 132 5.67 1.03 10.40
CA GLN A 132 6.98 1.29 9.78
C GLN A 132 8.11 1.32 10.82
N GLU A 133 7.88 1.88 12.01
CA GLU A 133 8.87 1.86 13.10
C GLU A 133 9.14 0.45 13.63
N LEU A 134 8.08 -0.33 13.85
CA LEU A 134 8.20 -1.73 14.24
C LEU A 134 8.98 -2.53 13.20
N ASP A 135 8.71 -2.27 11.92
CA ASP A 135 9.39 -2.91 10.80
C ASP A 135 10.88 -2.57 10.75
N LEU A 136 11.24 -1.30 10.91
CA LEU A 136 12.63 -0.83 11.01
C LEU A 136 13.40 -1.52 12.13
N THR A 137 12.76 -1.69 13.29
CA THR A 137 13.38 -2.33 14.45
C THR A 137 13.49 -3.84 14.25
N ARG A 138 12.45 -4.47 13.70
CA ARG A 138 12.40 -5.91 13.44
C ARG A 138 13.48 -6.33 12.45
N PHE A 139 13.62 -5.59 11.35
CA PHE A 139 14.60 -5.87 10.30
C PHE A 139 15.93 -5.12 10.48
N ALA A 140 16.19 -4.56 11.67
CA ALA A 140 17.42 -3.82 11.98
C ALA A 140 18.71 -4.60 11.68
N ARG A 141 18.66 -5.93 11.82
CA ARG A 141 19.79 -6.85 11.56
C ARG A 141 19.72 -7.53 10.20
N ALA A 142 18.71 -7.25 9.39
CA ALA A 142 18.56 -7.83 8.07
C ALA A 142 19.68 -7.38 7.14
N SER A 143 20.26 -8.34 6.42
CA SER A 143 21.26 -8.08 5.38
C SER A 143 21.19 -9.17 4.31
N ALA A 144 21.92 -9.00 3.21
CA ALA A 144 22.00 -10.02 2.16
C ALA A 144 22.44 -11.41 2.70
N ASP A 145 23.24 -11.43 3.77
CA ASP A 145 23.75 -12.64 4.41
C ASP A 145 22.95 -13.08 5.64
N HIS A 146 22.00 -12.26 6.11
CA HIS A 146 21.21 -12.50 7.30
C HIS A 146 19.72 -12.23 7.05
N VAL A 147 18.99 -13.28 6.69
CA VAL A 147 17.53 -13.21 6.50
C VAL A 147 16.82 -13.26 7.85
N VAL A 148 16.16 -12.17 8.20
CA VAL A 148 15.23 -12.08 9.33
C VAL A 148 13.82 -12.33 8.81
N ALA A 149 13.00 -13.06 9.57
CA ALA A 149 11.62 -13.35 9.22
C ALA A 149 10.63 -12.90 10.30
N LEU A 150 9.36 -12.70 9.94
CA LEU A 150 8.29 -12.65 10.92
C LEU A 150 8.22 -13.97 11.67
N ALA A 151 7.90 -13.94 12.96
CA ALA A 151 7.84 -15.14 13.78
C ALA A 151 6.57 -15.96 13.51
N THR A 152 5.42 -15.29 13.37
CA THR A 152 4.10 -15.94 13.36
C THR A 152 3.13 -15.29 12.36
N GLU A 153 2.05 -16.00 12.02
CA GLU A 153 0.94 -15.43 11.24
C GLU A 153 0.30 -14.20 11.90
N ALA A 154 0.27 -14.14 13.23
CA ALA A 154 -0.26 -12.99 13.95
C ALA A 154 0.58 -11.73 13.70
N GLU A 155 1.91 -11.87 13.59
CA GLU A 155 2.78 -10.73 13.22
C GLU A 155 2.56 -10.29 11.77
N LEU A 156 2.32 -11.24 10.85
CA LEU A 156 1.97 -10.91 9.46
C LEU A 156 0.62 -10.19 9.38
N ASP A 157 -0.37 -10.65 10.13
CA ASP A 157 -1.69 -10.03 10.18
C ASP A 157 -1.65 -8.61 10.77
N ASP A 158 -0.92 -8.42 11.89
CA ASP A 158 -0.70 -7.10 12.49
C ASP A 158 0.07 -6.17 11.55
N TYR A 159 1.15 -6.67 10.91
CA TYR A 159 1.91 -5.89 9.94
C TYR A 159 1.03 -5.43 8.77
N THR A 160 0.32 -6.36 8.12
CA THR A 160 -0.56 -6.04 6.98
C THR A 160 -1.72 -5.14 7.38
N TYR A 161 -2.22 -5.24 8.63
CA TYR A 161 -3.19 -4.29 9.17
C TYR A 161 -2.59 -2.88 9.26
N ARG A 162 -1.43 -2.74 9.90
CA ARG A 162 -0.82 -1.43 10.17
C ARG A 162 -0.47 -0.66 8.92
N VAL A 163 0.08 -1.33 7.91
CA VAL A 163 0.58 -0.65 6.71
C VAL A 163 -0.45 -0.54 5.58
N ALA A 164 -1.55 -1.30 5.64
CA ALA A 164 -2.55 -1.30 4.57
C ALA A 164 -4.01 -1.51 5.02
N GLY A 165 -4.28 -2.40 5.97
CA GLY A 165 -5.63 -2.64 6.47
C GLY A 165 -6.30 -1.39 7.06
N CYS A 166 -5.58 -0.63 7.88
CA CYS A 166 -6.09 0.63 8.45
C CYS A 166 -6.35 1.71 7.39
N VAL A 167 -5.68 1.65 6.24
CA VAL A 167 -5.95 2.54 5.09
C VAL A 167 -7.34 2.27 4.52
N GLY A 168 -7.76 1.00 4.50
CA GLY A 168 -9.13 0.62 4.13
C GLY A 168 -10.18 1.26 5.01
N GLU A 169 -9.98 1.24 6.34
CA GLU A 169 -10.90 1.89 7.28
C GLU A 169 -10.94 3.41 7.07
N PHE A 170 -9.77 4.03 6.99
CA PHE A 170 -9.63 5.47 6.77
C PHE A 170 -10.36 5.91 5.51
N TRP A 171 -10.10 5.21 4.39
CA TRP A 171 -10.74 5.47 3.12
C TRP A 171 -12.26 5.33 3.20
N THR A 172 -12.73 4.28 3.88
CA THR A 172 -14.17 4.02 4.07
C THR A 172 -14.82 5.12 4.89
N LYS A 173 -14.23 5.48 6.04
CA LYS A 173 -14.72 6.55 6.93
C LYS A 173 -14.76 7.90 6.22
N MET A 174 -13.70 8.24 5.47
CA MET A 174 -13.61 9.46 4.69
C MET A 174 -14.68 9.51 3.58
N CYS A 175 -14.85 8.42 2.82
CA CYS A 175 -15.89 8.35 1.78
C CYS A 175 -17.30 8.39 2.38
N ARG A 176 -17.53 7.68 3.49
CA ARG A 176 -18.81 7.67 4.20
C ARG A 176 -19.20 9.07 4.65
N ALA A 177 -18.28 9.82 5.27
CA ALA A 177 -18.53 11.17 5.76
C ALA A 177 -18.85 12.17 4.63
N HIS A 178 -18.10 12.12 3.51
CA HIS A 178 -18.13 13.19 2.50
C HIS A 178 -18.92 12.88 1.24
N LEU A 179 -19.20 11.60 0.93
CA LEU A 179 -19.80 11.21 -0.35
C LEU A 179 -21.18 10.56 -0.19
N PHE A 180 -21.43 9.87 0.90
CA PHE A 180 -22.69 9.17 1.14
C PHE A 180 -23.07 9.07 2.63
N PRO A 181 -23.11 10.19 3.38
CA PRO A 181 -23.33 10.18 4.83
C PRO A 181 -24.67 9.54 5.24
N GLY A 182 -25.72 9.77 4.44
CA GLY A 182 -27.07 9.26 4.69
C GLY A 182 -27.39 7.89 4.06
N ALA A 183 -26.43 7.20 3.44
CA ALA A 183 -26.72 5.90 2.81
C ALA A 183 -26.95 4.80 3.86
N THR A 184 -28.05 4.07 3.78
CA THR A 184 -28.25 2.90 4.66
C THR A 184 -27.36 1.75 4.22
N LEU A 185 -26.28 1.49 4.96
CA LEU A 185 -25.30 0.43 4.68
C LEU A 185 -24.99 -0.31 5.99
N ASP A 186 -24.52 -1.55 5.89
CA ASP A 186 -23.91 -2.26 7.01
C ASP A 186 -22.47 -1.77 7.19
N ASP A 187 -22.29 -0.73 8.01
CA ASP A 187 -20.99 -0.10 8.23
C ASP A 187 -19.99 -1.05 8.91
N GLN A 188 -20.45 -2.00 9.73
CA GLN A 188 -19.57 -2.99 10.36
C GLN A 188 -18.99 -3.94 9.31
N ARG A 189 -19.84 -4.48 8.43
CA ARG A 189 -19.38 -5.34 7.34
C ARG A 189 -18.50 -4.57 6.35
N LEU A 190 -18.89 -3.34 6.01
CA LEU A 190 -18.14 -2.50 5.08
C LEU A 190 -16.73 -2.20 5.61
N LEU A 191 -16.60 -1.87 6.91
CA LEU A 191 -15.30 -1.66 7.54
C LEU A 191 -14.47 -2.95 7.58
N ALA A 192 -15.07 -4.08 7.97
CA ALA A 192 -14.37 -5.37 8.01
C ALA A 192 -13.82 -5.78 6.62
N ASP A 193 -14.63 -5.66 5.58
CA ASP A 193 -14.19 -5.96 4.21
C ASP A 193 -13.17 -4.93 3.68
N SER A 194 -13.25 -3.66 4.11
CA SER A 194 -12.23 -2.65 3.77
C SER A 194 -10.86 -2.95 4.39
N VAL A 195 -10.82 -3.47 5.62
CA VAL A 195 -9.57 -3.91 6.27
C VAL A 195 -8.97 -5.08 5.49
N ARG A 196 -9.81 -6.07 5.15
CA ARG A 196 -9.41 -7.22 4.34
C ARG A 196 -8.90 -6.78 2.97
N PHE A 197 -9.55 -5.81 2.33
CA PHE A 197 -9.10 -5.24 1.08
C PHE A 197 -7.66 -4.69 1.18
N GLY A 198 -7.38 -3.84 2.18
CA GLY A 198 -6.04 -3.31 2.42
C GLY A 198 -5.02 -4.42 2.64
N LYS A 199 -5.31 -5.38 3.53
CA LYS A 199 -4.44 -6.55 3.78
C LYS A 199 -4.17 -7.36 2.52
N GLY A 200 -5.18 -7.58 1.68
CA GLY A 200 -5.05 -8.31 0.42
C GLY A 200 -4.08 -7.64 -0.55
N LEU A 201 -4.16 -6.31 -0.70
CA LEU A 201 -3.21 -5.57 -1.53
C LEU A 201 -1.77 -5.67 -1.00
N GLN A 202 -1.59 -5.63 0.33
CA GLN A 202 -0.26 -5.76 0.92
C GLN A 202 0.30 -7.18 0.77
N LEU A 203 -0.53 -8.21 0.95
CA LEU A 203 -0.11 -9.59 0.71
C LEU A 203 0.29 -9.82 -0.75
N VAL A 204 -0.42 -9.22 -1.72
CA VAL A 204 0.01 -9.26 -3.13
C VAL A 204 1.41 -8.67 -3.31
N ASN A 205 1.71 -7.55 -2.65
CA ASN A 205 3.05 -6.94 -2.72
C ASN A 205 4.09 -7.84 -2.08
N ILE A 206 3.86 -8.33 -0.85
CA ILE A 206 4.75 -9.26 -0.14
C ILE A 206 5.07 -10.48 -1.00
N LEU A 207 4.05 -11.11 -1.61
CA LEU A 207 4.24 -12.33 -2.39
C LEU A 207 4.94 -12.05 -3.72
N ARG A 208 4.66 -10.91 -4.36
CA ARG A 208 5.29 -10.50 -5.63
C ARG A 208 6.75 -10.11 -5.44
N ASP A 209 7.05 -9.38 -4.38
CA ASP A 209 8.37 -8.76 -4.15
C ASP A 209 9.28 -9.63 -3.28
N LEU A 210 8.81 -10.79 -2.82
CA LEU A 210 9.53 -11.74 -1.97
C LEU A 210 11.00 -11.96 -2.37
N PRO A 211 11.37 -12.22 -3.65
CA PRO A 211 12.78 -12.39 -4.02
C PRO A 211 13.65 -11.17 -3.75
N GLN A 212 13.09 -9.98 -3.94
CA GLN A 212 13.80 -8.73 -3.71
C GLN A 212 13.93 -8.46 -2.21
N ASP A 213 12.87 -8.69 -1.45
CA ASP A 213 12.88 -8.52 0.01
C ASP A 213 13.89 -9.48 0.66
N LEU A 214 13.94 -10.75 0.22
CA LEU A 214 14.89 -11.74 0.71
C LEU A 214 16.35 -11.32 0.46
N ARG A 215 16.66 -10.72 -0.69
CA ARG A 215 18.01 -10.17 -0.98
C ARG A 215 18.39 -8.99 -0.08
N GLN A 216 17.41 -8.34 0.53
CA GLN A 216 17.63 -7.32 1.56
C GLN A 216 17.65 -7.92 2.98
N GLY A 217 17.56 -9.25 3.10
CA GLY A 217 17.46 -9.95 4.38
C GLY A 217 16.07 -9.90 5.02
N ARG A 218 15.03 -9.46 4.30
CA ARG A 218 13.68 -9.30 4.82
C ARG A 218 12.79 -10.43 4.34
N CYS A 219 12.21 -11.20 5.25
CA CYS A 219 11.21 -12.20 4.95
C CYS A 219 9.92 -11.89 5.72
N TYR A 220 8.86 -11.49 5.01
CA TYR A 220 7.57 -11.26 5.65
C TYR A 220 6.78 -12.54 5.92
N LEU A 221 7.22 -13.68 5.38
CA LEU A 221 6.54 -14.94 5.61
C LEU A 221 6.91 -15.51 7.00
N PRO A 222 5.91 -15.94 7.80
CA PRO A 222 6.11 -16.51 9.12
C PRO A 222 7.09 -17.68 9.16
N ALA A 223 8.10 -17.58 10.04
CA ALA A 223 9.13 -18.58 10.24
C ALA A 223 8.58 -19.90 10.76
N ASP A 224 7.52 -19.87 11.59
CA ASP A 224 6.84 -21.07 12.08
C ASP A 224 6.22 -21.90 10.94
N LYS A 225 5.60 -21.26 9.95
CA LYS A 225 5.04 -21.93 8.76
C LYS A 225 6.09 -22.47 7.83
N LEU A 226 7.18 -21.73 7.66
CA LEU A 226 8.34 -22.22 6.90
C LEU A 226 8.93 -23.46 7.58
N SER A 227 9.17 -23.39 8.89
CA SER A 227 9.76 -24.49 9.67
C SER A 227 8.88 -25.73 9.71
N ALA A 228 7.56 -25.56 9.81
CA ALA A 228 6.59 -26.67 9.73
C ALA A 228 6.65 -27.41 8.37
N SER A 229 7.16 -26.75 7.33
CA SER A 229 7.38 -27.33 5.99
C SER A 229 8.84 -27.75 5.75
N GLY A 230 9.67 -27.78 6.80
CA GLY A 230 11.09 -28.12 6.71
C GLY A 230 11.96 -27.04 6.05
N LEU A 231 11.47 -25.81 5.95
CA LEU A 231 12.18 -24.68 5.35
C LEU A 231 12.66 -23.72 6.43
N ASN A 232 13.78 -23.05 6.16
CA ASN A 232 14.20 -21.88 6.92
C ASN A 232 14.19 -20.64 6.02
N PRO A 233 14.07 -19.41 6.55
CA PRO A 233 14.01 -18.21 5.72
C PRO A 233 15.19 -18.05 4.74
N ALA A 234 16.42 -18.37 5.18
CA ALA A 234 17.61 -18.27 4.32
C ALA A 234 17.58 -19.25 3.14
N SER A 235 16.91 -20.40 3.30
CA SER A 235 16.75 -21.38 2.23
C SER A 235 15.92 -20.88 1.04
N LEU A 236 15.22 -19.75 1.19
CA LEU A 236 14.42 -19.13 0.13
C LEU A 236 15.24 -18.19 -0.79
N LEU A 237 16.53 -17.95 -0.51
CA LEU A 237 17.39 -17.06 -1.30
C LEU A 237 17.67 -17.54 -2.73
N GLY A 238 17.31 -18.79 -3.07
CA GLY A 238 17.49 -19.34 -4.40
C GLY A 238 16.40 -20.33 -4.80
N PRO A 239 16.29 -20.65 -6.09
CA PRO A 239 15.19 -21.45 -6.64
C PRO A 239 15.25 -22.94 -6.27
N ALA A 240 16.30 -23.40 -5.59
CA ALA A 240 16.47 -24.81 -5.22
C ALA A 240 15.36 -25.34 -4.30
N THR A 241 14.79 -24.47 -3.46
CA THR A 241 13.72 -24.82 -2.51
C THR A 241 12.32 -24.54 -3.06
N GLU A 242 12.20 -24.02 -4.28
CA GLU A 242 10.95 -23.58 -4.91
C GLU A 242 9.82 -24.62 -4.76
N ARG A 243 10.11 -25.89 -5.06
CA ARG A 243 9.11 -26.97 -5.02
C ARG A 243 8.55 -27.20 -3.61
N GLY A 244 9.40 -27.21 -2.58
CA GLY A 244 8.96 -27.36 -1.20
C GLY A 244 8.26 -26.10 -0.68
N PHE A 245 8.75 -24.93 -1.12
CA PHE A 245 8.18 -23.64 -0.76
C PHE A 245 6.77 -23.41 -1.30
N ARG A 246 6.42 -23.99 -2.46
CA ARG A 246 5.08 -23.84 -3.06
C ARG A 246 3.93 -24.16 -2.14
N GLN A 247 4.05 -25.18 -1.30
CA GLN A 247 2.97 -25.52 -0.37
C GLN A 247 2.64 -24.38 0.60
N VAL A 248 3.67 -23.69 1.12
CA VAL A 248 3.51 -22.53 2.01
C VAL A 248 3.02 -21.33 1.21
N TYR A 249 3.65 -21.08 0.06
CA TYR A 249 3.35 -19.93 -0.79
C TYR A 249 1.91 -19.95 -1.31
N ASP A 250 1.39 -21.10 -1.72
CA ASP A 250 0.04 -21.26 -2.25
C ASP A 250 -1.03 -21.00 -1.18
N GLY A 251 -0.73 -21.30 0.10
CA GLY A 251 -1.57 -20.91 1.22
C GLY A 251 -1.72 -19.39 1.34
N TYR A 252 -0.62 -18.65 1.20
CA TYR A 252 -0.65 -17.18 1.21
C TYR A 252 -1.25 -16.59 -0.06
N LEU A 253 -1.10 -17.22 -1.23
CA LEU A 253 -1.83 -16.84 -2.44
C LEU A 253 -3.35 -16.96 -2.23
N ALA A 254 -3.81 -18.05 -1.60
CA ALA A 254 -5.21 -18.26 -1.27
C ALA A 254 -5.72 -17.22 -0.26
N LEU A 255 -4.94 -16.90 0.77
CA LEU A 255 -5.26 -15.85 1.74
C LEU A 255 -5.38 -14.47 1.07
N ALA A 256 -4.40 -14.09 0.24
CA ALA A 256 -4.42 -12.84 -0.52
C ALA A 256 -5.66 -12.76 -1.42
N ARG A 257 -6.01 -13.85 -2.12
CA ARG A 257 -7.21 -13.95 -2.96
C ARG A 257 -8.50 -13.77 -2.16
N ALA A 258 -8.62 -14.44 -1.01
CA ALA A 258 -9.79 -14.29 -0.14
C ALA A 258 -9.96 -12.85 0.36
N HIS A 259 -8.85 -12.17 0.65
CA HIS A 259 -8.86 -10.75 1.00
C HIS A 259 -9.23 -9.82 -0.16
N LEU A 260 -8.75 -10.09 -1.38
CA LEU A 260 -9.15 -9.33 -2.56
C LEU A 260 -10.62 -9.57 -2.93
N ALA A 261 -11.15 -10.78 -2.73
CA ALA A 261 -12.57 -11.08 -2.88
C ALA A 261 -13.41 -10.26 -1.88
N ALA A 262 -12.96 -10.14 -0.63
CA ALA A 262 -13.57 -9.23 0.34
C ALA A 262 -13.55 -7.76 -0.13
N GLY A 263 -12.43 -7.32 -0.70
CA GLY A 263 -12.35 -5.98 -1.31
C GLY A 263 -13.30 -5.80 -2.49
N TRP A 264 -13.58 -6.86 -3.23
CA TRP A 264 -14.58 -6.85 -4.30
C TRP A 264 -16.00 -6.76 -3.73
N ASP A 265 -16.30 -7.49 -2.66
CA ASP A 265 -17.56 -7.37 -1.94
C ASP A 265 -17.75 -5.96 -1.37
N TYR A 266 -16.73 -5.40 -0.72
CA TYR A 266 -16.68 -4.00 -0.28
C TYR A 266 -17.01 -3.05 -1.43
N THR A 267 -16.33 -3.20 -2.57
CA THR A 267 -16.54 -2.36 -3.77
C THR A 267 -17.97 -2.44 -4.28
N ASN A 268 -18.63 -3.59 -4.13
CA ASN A 268 -20.02 -3.81 -4.53
C ASN A 268 -21.05 -3.42 -3.46
N GLY A 269 -20.64 -3.33 -2.20
CA GLY A 269 -21.44 -2.78 -1.10
C GLY A 269 -21.52 -1.25 -1.11
N LEU A 270 -20.59 -0.56 -1.76
CA LEU A 270 -20.65 0.90 -1.93
C LEU A 270 -21.84 1.33 -2.82
N PRO A 271 -22.45 2.51 -2.57
CA PRO A 271 -23.55 3.02 -3.39
C PRO A 271 -23.19 3.08 -4.88
N ARG A 272 -24.11 2.62 -5.75
CA ARG A 272 -23.89 2.59 -7.21
C ARG A 272 -23.69 3.98 -7.83
N SER A 273 -24.20 5.03 -7.19
CA SER A 273 -23.97 6.43 -7.58
C SER A 273 -22.51 6.86 -7.39
N CYS A 274 -21.76 6.20 -6.50
CA CYS A 274 -20.35 6.50 -6.22
C CYS A 274 -19.40 5.81 -7.21
N ALA A 275 -19.69 5.89 -8.51
CA ALA A 275 -18.96 5.19 -9.57
C ALA A 275 -17.45 5.42 -9.53
N ARG A 276 -17.04 6.66 -9.26
CA ARG A 276 -15.64 7.07 -9.16
C ARG A 276 -14.90 6.35 -8.02
N VAL A 277 -15.56 6.16 -6.87
CA VAL A 277 -14.98 5.42 -5.73
C VAL A 277 -14.93 3.94 -6.05
N ARG A 278 -16.01 3.37 -6.60
CA ARG A 278 -16.07 1.95 -6.97
C ARG A 278 -15.01 1.58 -8.00
N LEU A 279 -14.78 2.42 -9.01
CA LEU A 279 -13.68 2.25 -9.97
C LEU A 279 -12.31 2.38 -9.31
N ALA A 280 -12.13 3.34 -8.40
CA ALA A 280 -10.89 3.53 -7.67
C ALA A 280 -10.53 2.30 -6.81
N CYS A 281 -11.51 1.61 -6.24
CA CYS A 281 -11.32 0.35 -5.53
C CYS A 281 -11.12 -0.83 -6.49
N ALA A 282 -11.90 -0.90 -7.58
CA ALA A 282 -11.84 -2.01 -8.53
C ALA A 282 -10.48 -2.17 -9.20
N TRP A 283 -9.83 -1.07 -9.60
CA TRP A 283 -8.57 -1.15 -10.35
C TRP A 283 -7.45 -1.90 -9.61
N PRO A 284 -7.08 -1.54 -8.37
CA PRO A 284 -6.05 -2.28 -7.63
C PRO A 284 -6.49 -3.72 -7.32
N ILE A 285 -7.78 -4.00 -7.11
CA ILE A 285 -8.28 -5.37 -6.90
C ILE A 285 -8.05 -6.23 -8.15
N LEU A 286 -8.52 -5.78 -9.32
CA LEU A 286 -8.42 -6.53 -10.57
C LEU A 286 -6.94 -6.73 -10.97
N ILE A 287 -6.11 -5.71 -10.75
CA ILE A 287 -4.65 -5.79 -10.92
C ILE A 287 -4.04 -6.82 -9.96
N GLY A 288 -4.45 -6.81 -8.70
CA GLY A 288 -3.97 -7.73 -7.67
C GLY A 288 -4.31 -9.18 -8.00
N VAL A 289 -5.58 -9.45 -8.30
CA VAL A 289 -6.06 -10.79 -8.70
C VAL A 289 -5.32 -11.31 -9.93
N ARG A 290 -5.13 -10.45 -10.94
CA ARG A 290 -4.36 -10.81 -12.15
C ARG A 290 -2.88 -11.07 -11.84
N THR A 291 -2.32 -10.39 -10.84
CA THR A 291 -0.96 -10.62 -10.37
C THR A 291 -0.85 -11.96 -9.66
N LEU A 292 -1.78 -12.29 -8.75
CA LEU A 292 -1.85 -13.60 -8.09
C LEU A 292 -1.93 -14.75 -9.10
N ALA A 293 -2.76 -14.61 -10.14
CA ALA A 293 -2.87 -15.61 -11.20
C ALA A 293 -1.56 -15.86 -11.96
N ARG A 294 -0.65 -14.88 -12.04
CA ARG A 294 0.69 -15.06 -12.61
C ARG A 294 1.63 -15.77 -11.61
N LEU A 295 1.61 -15.34 -10.35
CA LEU A 295 2.43 -15.90 -9.27
C LEU A 295 2.18 -17.40 -9.02
N GLU A 296 0.95 -17.87 -9.26
CA GLU A 296 0.59 -19.29 -9.22
C GLU A 296 1.38 -20.18 -10.18
N THR A 297 1.87 -19.62 -11.30
CA THR A 297 2.38 -20.42 -12.43
C THR A 297 3.87 -20.22 -12.72
N GLN A 298 4.46 -19.16 -12.18
CA GLN A 298 5.82 -18.74 -12.49
C GLN A 298 6.70 -18.88 -11.26
N THR A 299 7.96 -19.30 -11.43
CA THR A 299 8.96 -19.38 -10.34
C THR A 299 9.01 -18.10 -9.51
N VAL A 300 8.84 -18.22 -8.19
CA VAL A 300 8.68 -17.07 -7.29
C VAL A 300 9.89 -16.78 -6.42
N LEU A 301 10.93 -17.63 -6.42
CA LEU A 301 12.20 -17.36 -5.73
C LEU A 301 13.32 -16.85 -6.65
N ASP A 302 13.08 -16.76 -7.96
CA ASP A 302 14.06 -16.23 -8.90
C ASP A 302 13.92 -14.71 -9.04
N ALA A 303 14.83 -13.96 -8.42
CA ALA A 303 14.86 -12.50 -8.52
C ALA A 303 15.24 -11.95 -9.92
N GLY A 304 15.72 -12.79 -10.84
CA GLY A 304 15.84 -12.45 -12.26
C GLY A 304 14.48 -12.39 -12.97
N LEU A 305 13.47 -13.09 -12.45
CA LEU A 305 12.12 -13.16 -13.01
C LEU A 305 11.20 -12.16 -12.31
N ARG A 306 11.11 -10.94 -12.83
CA ARG A 306 10.15 -9.95 -12.33
C ARG A 306 8.74 -10.25 -12.83
N ILE A 307 7.92 -10.82 -11.96
CA ILE A 307 6.52 -11.12 -12.24
C ILE A 307 5.69 -9.83 -12.19
N LYS A 308 5.33 -9.33 -13.37
CA LYS A 308 4.56 -8.09 -13.50
C LYS A 308 3.49 -8.21 -14.56
N ILE A 309 2.30 -7.66 -14.29
CA ILE A 309 1.27 -7.49 -15.32
C ILE A 309 1.67 -6.38 -16.30
N SER A 310 1.41 -6.60 -17.59
CA SER A 310 1.79 -5.63 -18.61
C SER A 310 0.96 -4.34 -18.53
N ARG A 311 1.49 -3.23 -19.05
CA ARG A 311 0.73 -1.97 -19.15
C ARG A 311 -0.52 -2.13 -20.02
N ALA A 312 -0.47 -3.00 -21.04
CA ALA A 312 -1.60 -3.29 -21.91
C ALA A 312 -2.71 -4.03 -21.15
N GLU A 313 -2.38 -5.02 -20.32
CA GLU A 313 -3.36 -5.70 -19.45
C GLU A 313 -3.96 -4.74 -18.44
N VAL A 314 -3.15 -3.91 -17.77
CA VAL A 314 -3.66 -2.88 -16.85
C VAL A 314 -4.67 -1.97 -17.54
N ARG A 315 -4.34 -1.45 -18.73
CA ARG A 315 -5.24 -0.61 -19.52
C ARG A 315 -6.52 -1.36 -19.89
N SER A 316 -6.42 -2.63 -20.28
CA SER A 316 -7.57 -3.46 -20.60
C SER A 316 -8.52 -3.62 -19.40
N LEU A 317 -7.99 -3.93 -18.21
CA LEU A 317 -8.77 -4.03 -16.97
C LEU A 317 -9.47 -2.71 -16.65
N VAL A 318 -8.74 -1.58 -16.73
CA VAL A 318 -9.29 -0.25 -16.50
C VAL A 318 -10.41 0.07 -17.48
N VAL A 319 -10.17 -0.08 -18.79
CA VAL A 319 -11.18 0.21 -19.83
C VAL A 319 -12.40 -0.68 -19.68
N ARG A 320 -12.23 -2.00 -19.48
CA ARG A 320 -13.36 -2.92 -19.26
C ARG A 320 -14.15 -2.57 -18.02
N SER A 321 -13.49 -2.19 -16.91
CA SER A 321 -14.19 -1.78 -15.69
C SER A 321 -15.08 -0.55 -15.90
N VAL A 322 -14.63 0.42 -16.69
CA VAL A 322 -15.41 1.62 -17.03
C VAL A 322 -16.56 1.26 -17.97
N LEU A 323 -16.28 0.49 -19.03
CA LEU A 323 -17.28 0.07 -19.99
C LEU A 323 -18.36 -0.79 -19.34
N TYR A 324 -17.99 -1.75 -18.48
CA TYR A 324 -18.95 -2.70 -17.88
C TYR A 324 -19.70 -2.14 -16.68
N TYR A 325 -19.29 -0.98 -16.15
CA TYR A 325 -19.93 -0.36 -14.98
C TYR A 325 -21.47 -0.22 -15.07
N PRO A 326 -22.06 0.17 -16.22
CA PRO A 326 -23.51 0.26 -16.37
C PRO A 326 -24.25 -1.09 -16.32
N TRP A 327 -23.56 -2.21 -16.57
CA TRP A 327 -24.14 -3.55 -16.66
C TRP A 327 -23.77 -4.39 -15.43
N PRO A 328 -24.67 -4.54 -14.43
CA PRO A 328 -24.33 -5.16 -13.14
C PRO A 328 -23.75 -6.57 -13.24
N GLY A 329 -24.25 -7.40 -14.17
CA GLY A 329 -23.72 -8.76 -14.38
C GLY A 329 -22.28 -8.73 -14.88
N ARG A 330 -22.05 -8.05 -16.01
CA ARG A 330 -20.71 -7.88 -16.59
C ARG A 330 -19.72 -7.22 -15.64
N TRP A 331 -20.17 -6.26 -14.84
CA TRP A 331 -19.36 -5.67 -13.78
C TRP A 331 -18.93 -6.72 -12.76
N ARG A 332 -19.86 -7.52 -12.21
CA ARG A 332 -19.56 -8.56 -11.22
C ARG A 332 -18.60 -9.62 -11.75
N ASP A 333 -18.74 -9.97 -13.02
CA ASP A 333 -17.91 -10.97 -13.70
C ASP A 333 -16.42 -10.54 -13.81
N LEU A 334 -16.11 -9.24 -13.75
CA LEU A 334 -14.74 -8.72 -13.91
C LEU A 334 -13.74 -9.37 -12.95
N PHE A 335 -14.16 -9.68 -11.71
CA PHE A 335 -13.28 -10.31 -10.73
C PHE A 335 -12.89 -11.72 -11.18
N ALA A 336 -13.88 -12.55 -11.53
CA ALA A 336 -13.67 -13.90 -12.04
C ALA A 336 -12.92 -13.88 -13.38
N GLU A 337 -13.19 -12.91 -14.25
CA GLU A 337 -12.47 -12.74 -15.53
C GLU A 337 -11.00 -12.33 -15.34
N ALA A 338 -10.69 -11.53 -14.32
CA ALA A 338 -9.30 -11.15 -13.99
C ALA A 338 -8.54 -12.31 -13.35
N GLU A 339 -9.24 -13.14 -12.57
CA GLU A 339 -8.75 -14.37 -11.97
C GLU A 339 -8.52 -15.46 -13.00
N ALA A 340 -9.41 -15.56 -13.99
CA ALA A 340 -9.34 -16.57 -15.02
C ALA A 340 -7.97 -16.56 -15.69
N ARG A 341 -7.33 -17.72 -15.67
CA ARG A 341 -6.19 -18.03 -16.50
C ARG A 341 -6.64 -17.76 -17.94
N ARG A 342 -5.97 -16.86 -18.66
CA ARG A 342 -6.17 -16.81 -20.12
C ARG A 342 -5.65 -18.15 -20.63
N LYS A 343 -6.53 -19.15 -20.78
CA LYS A 343 -6.37 -20.15 -21.81
C LYS A 343 -6.52 -19.38 -23.12
N ASP A 344 -5.49 -19.46 -23.96
CA ASP A 344 -5.47 -18.99 -25.34
C ASP A 344 -5.56 -17.47 -25.57
N LEU A 345 -4.40 -16.85 -25.77
CA LEU A 345 -4.18 -16.15 -27.04
C LEU A 345 -2.98 -16.85 -27.67
N ARG A 346 -3.29 -17.84 -28.51
CA ARG A 346 -2.35 -18.39 -29.49
C ARG A 346 -1.96 -17.32 -30.49
#